data_AF-A0A922TLB1-F1
#
_entry.id   AF-A0A922TLB1-F1
#
_cell.length_a   1.000
_cell.length_b   1.000
_cell.length_c   1.000
_cell.angle_alpha   90.00
_cell.angle_beta   90.00
_cell.angle_gamma   90.00
#
_symmetry.space_group_name_H-M   'P 1'
#
loop_
_entity.id
_entity.type
_entity.pdbx_description
1 polymer ?
#
loop_
_entity_poly.entity_id
_entity_poly.type
_entity_poly.pdbx_seq_one_letter_code
_entity_poly.pdbx_strand_id
1 'polypeptide(L)'
;MAITVVAMAFGMASAQSANADEVSSAEPTTVQTVSANQNVNSTTTATSDQSATPDGANKQNLTNHSSTPNEQTVVKSAAANQQSNVTTDNQQPVANAVVNDVDTHTVSKHSAATEQQNGWVKNNNGGWTYYTNGQAQSGRSYSYLPTIPTSGNSTGHNWYLVDNGVVQSGVQKWAGTYYDFDPTTYLRVDNNYVQSQWGDWYMFGPDGQIATKVYKWMGTYYYFDPSTYLRVDNDYRQSQWGDWYMFGPDGRITTGVYKWAGTYYYFDPSTYLRVNHDYRQSQWGDWYMFGEDGRIVTGLYGWKGSLYYFNPGTYLKATNQTVYANGKSYWANASGIISGFNSINNYILNNRLGHANIYFYDNGQAIPLNLTSAYSGTGNGRPNMVVVHETANPNDSIWGEINFEKDHYDDAFVHAFVDGNNIIQISNTDHEAWGAAYPANGRAVQFEQVEVHNGYQFARELSNAAYYTAYIMHKYGMDPSLAQSNGTGTLWSHHNVSQYLGGTDHTDPDGYWWTNAHNFFGTNYTMSDFYELVSLYAGEM
;
A
#
# COMPACT_ATOMS: atom_id res chain seq x y z
N MET A 1 55.97 23.72 -0.17
CA MET A 1 54.83 23.12 0.54
C MET A 1 53.78 24.18 0.74
N ALA A 2 52.69 24.10 -0.01
CA ALA A 2 51.46 24.84 0.25
C ALA A 2 50.35 23.88 -0.17
N ILE A 3 49.64 23.33 0.81
CA ILE A 3 48.53 22.41 0.63
C ILE A 3 47.28 23.28 0.60
N THR A 4 46.65 23.36 -0.56
CA THR A 4 45.33 23.99 -0.72
C THR A 4 44.29 22.89 -0.54
N VAL A 5 43.59 22.92 0.60
CA VAL A 5 42.44 22.06 0.88
C VAL A 5 41.21 22.68 0.24
N VAL A 6 40.64 22.04 -0.77
CA VAL A 6 39.29 22.32 -1.27
C VAL A 6 38.31 21.48 -0.47
N ALA A 7 37.55 22.12 0.41
CA ALA A 7 36.42 21.51 1.09
C ALA A 7 35.22 21.46 0.13
N MET A 8 34.80 20.26 -0.27
CA MET A 8 33.47 20.05 -0.84
C MET A 8 32.52 19.70 0.29
N ALA A 9 31.54 20.57 0.53
CA ALA A 9 30.46 20.35 1.46
C ALA A 9 29.48 19.31 0.87
N PHE A 10 29.39 18.14 1.49
CA PHE A 10 28.28 17.22 1.29
C PHE A 10 27.12 17.63 2.19
N GLY A 11 26.04 18.13 1.59
CA GLY A 11 24.77 18.27 2.28
C GLY A 11 24.19 16.88 2.57
N MET A 12 24.14 16.50 3.84
CA MET A 12 23.32 15.40 4.32
C MET A 12 21.85 15.81 4.22
N ALA A 13 21.12 15.25 3.25
CA ALA A 13 19.67 15.27 3.28
C ALA A 13 19.18 14.05 4.07
N SER A 14 18.58 14.32 5.23
CA SER A 14 17.82 13.35 6.02
C SER A 14 16.62 12.84 5.21
N ALA A 15 16.46 11.53 5.12
CA ALA A 15 15.28 10.90 4.56
C ALA A 15 14.05 11.22 5.43
N GLN A 16 13.10 11.97 4.88
CA GLN A 16 11.73 12.05 5.38
C GLN A 16 10.88 11.07 4.57
N SER A 17 10.22 10.16 5.27
CA SER A 17 9.17 9.30 4.74
C SER A 17 8.00 10.18 4.26
N ALA A 18 7.68 10.10 2.97
CA ALA A 18 6.53 10.78 2.39
C ALA A 18 5.23 10.12 2.90
N ASN A 19 4.49 10.89 3.69
CA ASN A 19 3.09 10.63 4.02
C ASN A 19 2.28 11.25 2.87
N ALA A 20 1.52 10.42 2.14
CA ALA A 20 0.64 10.90 1.08
C ALA A 20 -0.74 11.16 1.67
N ASP A 21 -1.01 12.40 2.07
CA ASP A 21 -2.36 12.96 2.23
C ASP A 21 -2.25 14.48 2.43
N GLU A 22 -2.39 15.25 1.35
CA GLU A 22 -2.81 16.66 1.43
C GLU A 22 -3.76 16.96 0.27
N VAL A 23 -5.05 17.04 0.61
CA VAL A 23 -6.12 17.57 -0.24
C VAL A 23 -6.21 19.07 0.00
N SER A 24 -6.11 19.85 -1.07
CA SER A 24 -6.16 21.32 -1.02
C SER A 24 -7.55 21.83 -0.65
N SER A 25 -7.58 22.78 0.28
CA SER A 25 -8.72 23.63 0.65
C SER A 25 -9.22 24.49 -0.52
N ALA A 26 -10.51 24.39 -0.84
CA ALA A 26 -11.24 25.38 -1.62
C ALA A 26 -12.57 25.72 -0.92
N GLU A 27 -12.73 26.99 -0.56
CA GLU A 27 -13.95 27.60 -0.03
C GLU A 27 -15.00 27.87 -1.13
N PRO A 28 -16.28 28.11 -0.77
CA PRO A 28 -17.43 27.72 -1.59
C PRO A 28 -17.94 28.85 -2.50
N THR A 29 -18.47 28.47 -3.67
CA THR A 29 -19.28 29.37 -4.51
C THR A 29 -20.64 28.75 -4.86
N THR A 30 -21.67 29.34 -4.25
CA THR A 30 -23.03 29.62 -4.76
C THR A 30 -23.79 28.57 -5.59
N VAL A 31 -24.89 28.12 -4.97
CA VAL A 31 -26.03 27.38 -5.51
C VAL A 31 -26.78 28.19 -6.59
N GLN A 32 -27.07 27.55 -7.73
CA GLN A 32 -28.19 27.94 -8.58
C GLN A 32 -28.95 26.69 -9.03
N THR A 33 -30.23 26.66 -8.65
CA THR A 33 -31.25 25.64 -8.91
C THR A 33 -31.62 25.53 -10.38
N VAL A 34 -31.76 24.31 -10.92
CA VAL A 34 -32.64 24.06 -12.07
C VAL A 34 -33.34 22.70 -11.95
N SER A 35 -34.65 22.75 -12.23
CA SER A 35 -35.69 21.77 -11.95
C SER A 35 -35.62 20.45 -12.70
N ALA A 36 -36.19 19.43 -12.06
CA ALA A 36 -36.52 18.12 -12.59
C ALA A 36 -37.47 18.17 -13.79
N ASN A 37 -37.36 17.17 -14.66
CA ASN A 37 -38.49 16.73 -15.48
C ASN A 37 -38.54 15.20 -15.52
N GLN A 38 -39.67 14.69 -15.05
CA GLN A 38 -40.05 13.28 -15.06
C GLN A 38 -40.43 12.85 -16.48
N ASN A 39 -40.11 11.62 -16.86
CA ASN A 39 -41.07 10.85 -17.63
C ASN A 39 -40.94 9.35 -17.39
N VAL A 40 -42.06 8.79 -16.97
CA VAL A 40 -42.35 7.37 -16.71
C VAL A 40 -42.76 6.73 -18.03
N ASN A 41 -42.33 5.49 -18.30
CA ASN A 41 -43.29 4.53 -18.87
C ASN A 41 -42.93 3.07 -18.58
N SER A 42 -43.98 2.37 -18.16
CA SER A 42 -44.05 0.98 -17.70
C SER A 42 -44.37 0.03 -18.86
N THR A 43 -43.94 -1.24 -18.84
CA THR A 43 -44.77 -2.40 -19.25
C THR A 43 -44.13 -3.78 -18.93
N THR A 44 -44.68 -4.41 -17.89
CA THR A 44 -45.13 -5.82 -17.74
C THR A 44 -44.71 -6.97 -18.68
N THR A 45 -44.26 -8.06 -18.01
CA THR A 45 -44.76 -9.47 -18.02
C THR A 45 -44.51 -10.39 -19.24
N ALA A 46 -43.83 -11.53 -19.01
CA ALA A 46 -44.42 -12.88 -19.18
C ALA A 46 -43.44 -14.03 -18.82
N THR A 47 -44.00 -14.99 -18.11
CA THR A 47 -43.51 -16.31 -17.66
C THR A 47 -43.55 -17.39 -18.75
N SER A 48 -42.59 -18.32 -18.72
CA SER A 48 -42.73 -19.80 -18.84
C SER A 48 -41.35 -20.44 -19.01
N ASP A 49 -41.11 -21.74 -18.91
CA ASP A 49 -41.45 -22.82 -17.97
C ASP A 49 -40.53 -24.00 -18.41
N GLN A 50 -40.26 -24.93 -17.51
CA GLN A 50 -39.88 -26.35 -17.76
C GLN A 50 -38.44 -26.77 -18.18
N SER A 51 -37.72 -27.28 -17.18
CA SER A 51 -37.28 -28.69 -16.99
C SER A 51 -36.81 -29.56 -18.17
N ALA A 52 -35.61 -30.16 -18.03
CA ALA A 52 -35.40 -31.62 -18.10
C ALA A 52 -33.94 -32.02 -17.73
N THR A 53 -33.79 -32.87 -16.71
CA THR A 53 -32.68 -33.83 -16.55
C THR A 53 -32.91 -35.05 -17.46
N PRO A 54 -31.89 -35.85 -17.80
CA PRO A 54 -31.65 -37.07 -17.01
C PRO A 54 -30.18 -37.53 -16.87
N ASP A 55 -30.02 -38.40 -15.86
CA ASP A 55 -28.93 -39.28 -15.46
C ASP A 55 -28.20 -40.09 -16.57
N GLY A 56 -26.98 -40.54 -16.23
CA GLY A 56 -26.75 -41.99 -16.17
C GLY A 56 -25.61 -42.63 -16.98
N ALA A 57 -24.43 -42.70 -16.35
CA ALA A 57 -23.65 -43.93 -16.13
C ALA A 57 -22.91 -44.67 -17.30
N ASN A 58 -21.58 -44.68 -17.17
CA ASN A 58 -20.72 -45.86 -16.84
C ASN A 58 -19.74 -46.46 -17.88
N LYS A 59 -18.57 -46.82 -17.30
CA LYS A 59 -17.57 -47.86 -17.65
C LYS A 59 -16.46 -47.51 -18.65
N GLN A 60 -15.21 -47.33 -18.15
CA GLN A 60 -14.15 -48.35 -17.90
C GLN A 60 -13.17 -48.38 -19.09
N ASN A 61 -11.86 -48.64 -19.02
CA ASN A 61 -10.81 -48.85 -18.01
C ASN A 61 -9.50 -48.90 -18.85
N LEU A 62 -8.31 -48.75 -18.23
CA LEU A 62 -6.95 -49.20 -18.64
C LEU A 62 -5.91 -48.17 -18.13
N THR A 63 -5.47 -48.23 -16.88
CA THR A 63 -4.33 -49.00 -16.31
C THR A 63 -2.92 -48.63 -16.79
N ASN A 64 -2.15 -48.11 -15.82
CA ASN A 64 -0.76 -48.41 -15.44
C ASN A 64 0.40 -48.28 -16.46
N HIS A 65 1.33 -47.37 -16.15
CA HIS A 65 2.74 -47.78 -15.98
C HIS A 65 3.54 -46.85 -15.05
N SER A 66 4.10 -47.46 -14.00
CA SER A 66 5.19 -46.98 -13.17
C SER A 66 6.50 -47.56 -13.70
N SER A 67 7.58 -46.78 -13.73
CA SER A 67 8.96 -47.27 -13.54
C SER A 67 9.99 -46.14 -13.60
N THR A 68 10.52 -45.75 -12.43
CA THR A 68 11.97 -45.62 -12.20
C THR A 68 12.52 -47.04 -11.97
N PRO A 69 13.81 -47.40 -12.22
CA PRO A 69 14.99 -46.62 -11.81
C PRO A 69 16.21 -46.68 -12.76
N ASN A 70 17.20 -45.82 -12.51
CA ASN A 70 18.58 -46.29 -12.56
C ASN A 70 19.49 -45.47 -11.63
N GLU A 71 20.35 -46.21 -10.96
CA GLU A 71 21.23 -45.85 -9.86
C GLU A 71 22.69 -45.91 -10.35
N GLN A 72 23.60 -45.32 -9.55
CA GLN A 72 25.07 -45.46 -9.55
C GLN A 72 25.87 -44.54 -10.52
N THR A 73 26.95 -43.86 -10.14
CA THR A 73 27.70 -43.77 -8.87
C THR A 73 28.66 -42.55 -8.90
N VAL A 74 28.98 -42.10 -7.68
CA VAL A 74 30.00 -41.14 -7.20
C VAL A 74 31.40 -41.50 -7.76
N VAL A 75 32.37 -40.61 -8.03
CA VAL A 75 33.37 -39.98 -7.12
C VAL A 75 34.34 -39.12 -7.98
N LYS A 76 34.80 -37.96 -7.47
CA LYS A 76 36.19 -37.41 -7.59
C LYS A 76 36.26 -36.06 -6.83
N SER A 77 36.72 -36.02 -5.57
CA SER A 77 38.11 -36.07 -5.07
C SER A 77 38.89 -34.76 -5.27
N ALA A 78 39.33 -34.21 -4.13
CA ALA A 78 40.15 -33.02 -3.97
C ALA A 78 41.64 -33.23 -4.37
N ALA A 79 42.25 -32.11 -4.75
CA ALA A 79 43.64 -31.65 -4.56
C ALA A 79 44.82 -32.63 -4.62
N ALA A 80 45.81 -32.33 -5.49
CA ALA A 80 47.12 -31.80 -5.06
C ALA A 80 48.10 -31.55 -6.24
N ASN A 81 48.79 -30.42 -6.14
CA ASN A 81 50.06 -29.99 -6.73
C ASN A 81 50.97 -31.05 -7.36
N GLN A 82 51.65 -30.70 -8.46
CA GLN A 82 53.09 -30.40 -8.45
C GLN A 82 53.45 -29.40 -9.57
N GLN A 83 54.02 -28.26 -9.16
CA GLN A 83 54.78 -27.33 -9.97
C GLN A 83 56.15 -27.24 -9.32
N SER A 84 57.21 -27.50 -10.09
CA SER A 84 58.59 -27.22 -9.71
C SER A 84 59.13 -26.12 -10.58
N ASN A 85 59.57 -25.09 -9.87
CA ASN A 85 60.28 -23.87 -10.25
C ASN A 85 61.41 -24.07 -11.28
N VAL A 86 61.80 -23.00 -11.98
CA VAL A 86 62.93 -22.13 -11.57
C VAL A 86 63.05 -20.91 -12.49
N THR A 87 63.14 -19.77 -11.80
CA THR A 87 63.57 -18.41 -12.15
C THR A 87 64.87 -18.31 -12.96
N THR A 88 65.00 -17.27 -13.78
CA THR A 88 66.30 -16.73 -14.17
C THR A 88 66.32 -15.22 -13.93
N ASP A 89 67.32 -14.78 -13.17
CA ASP A 89 67.77 -13.41 -13.09
C ASP A 89 69.29 -13.37 -13.34
N ASN A 90 69.70 -12.33 -14.06
CA ASN A 90 70.97 -11.63 -14.05
C ASN A 90 72.31 -12.22 -14.59
N GLN A 91 72.90 -11.34 -15.42
CA GLN A 91 74.32 -11.02 -15.62
C GLN A 91 75.21 -11.83 -16.59
N GLN A 92 75.51 -11.14 -17.71
CA GLN A 92 76.80 -10.89 -18.38
C GLN A 92 77.88 -11.99 -18.43
N PRO A 93 78.52 -12.15 -19.62
CA PRO A 93 79.98 -12.01 -19.61
C PRO A 93 80.55 -11.21 -20.80
N VAL A 94 81.81 -10.82 -20.62
CA VAL A 94 82.66 -10.02 -21.48
C VAL A 94 83.60 -10.94 -22.30
N ALA A 95 83.98 -10.45 -23.48
CA ALA A 95 85.25 -10.63 -24.20
C ALA A 95 85.49 -11.83 -25.16
N ASN A 96 85.85 -11.40 -26.39
CA ASN A 96 86.90 -11.88 -27.31
C ASN A 96 86.73 -13.18 -28.11
N ALA A 97 86.57 -13.02 -29.44
CA ALA A 97 87.64 -13.15 -30.45
C ALA A 97 87.23 -13.89 -31.75
N VAL A 98 87.26 -13.14 -32.88
CA VAL A 98 87.74 -13.49 -34.25
C VAL A 98 87.00 -14.65 -34.97
N VAL A 99 86.42 -14.51 -36.19
CA VAL A 99 87.07 -14.40 -37.52
C VAL A 99 85.99 -14.20 -38.62
N ASN A 100 86.24 -13.25 -39.54
CA ASN A 100 85.86 -13.07 -40.98
C ASN A 100 84.39 -13.24 -41.45
N ASP A 101 83.85 -12.53 -42.44
CA ASP A 101 84.40 -11.64 -43.48
C ASP A 101 83.27 -10.79 -44.14
N VAL A 102 83.70 -9.72 -44.81
CA VAL A 102 83.05 -8.94 -45.91
C VAL A 102 81.58 -8.47 -45.73
N ASP A 103 81.37 -7.15 -45.58
CA ASP A 103 80.88 -6.36 -46.73
C ASP A 103 81.07 -4.85 -46.56
N THR A 104 81.34 -4.20 -47.68
CA THR A 104 81.77 -2.82 -47.80
C THR A 104 80.65 -1.90 -48.30
N HIS A 105 80.72 -0.65 -47.80
CA HIS A 105 80.29 0.60 -48.44
C HIS A 105 78.82 1.08 -48.36
N THR A 106 78.74 2.22 -47.66
CA THR A 106 78.06 3.49 -47.99
C THR A 106 76.70 3.80 -47.37
N VAL A 107 76.81 4.78 -46.45
CA VAL A 107 75.79 5.65 -45.88
C VAL A 107 74.97 6.34 -46.97
N SER A 108 73.66 6.34 -46.82
CA SER A 108 72.78 7.40 -47.31
C SER A 108 71.87 7.87 -46.18
N LYS A 109 72.06 9.12 -45.76
CA LYS A 109 71.10 9.86 -44.94
C LYS A 109 69.79 9.97 -45.72
N HIS A 110 68.73 9.35 -45.21
CA HIS A 110 67.36 9.76 -45.55
C HIS A 110 66.73 10.43 -44.33
N SER A 111 66.32 11.67 -44.59
CA SER A 111 65.50 12.55 -43.77
C SER A 111 64.30 11.81 -43.17
N ALA A 112 64.08 12.00 -41.87
CA ALA A 112 62.87 11.58 -41.18
C ALA A 112 61.65 12.21 -41.87
N ALA A 113 60.88 11.41 -42.58
CA ALA A 113 59.48 11.70 -42.82
C ALA A 113 58.79 11.64 -41.45
N THR A 114 58.09 12.70 -41.05
CA THR A 114 57.09 12.63 -39.99
C THR A 114 56.11 11.51 -40.35
N GLU A 115 56.20 10.36 -39.68
CA GLU A 115 55.21 9.30 -39.80
C GLU A 115 53.84 9.90 -39.44
N GLN A 116 52.97 10.07 -40.43
CA GLN A 116 51.58 10.45 -40.19
C GLN A 116 50.93 9.30 -39.41
N GLN A 117 50.63 9.54 -38.13
CA GLN A 117 49.92 8.58 -37.30
C GLN A 117 48.53 8.34 -37.91
N ASN A 118 48.28 7.09 -38.30
CA ASN A 118 47.00 6.62 -38.82
C ASN A 118 46.58 5.37 -38.04
N GLY A 119 45.32 5.34 -37.59
CA GLY A 119 44.78 4.25 -36.80
C GLY A 119 44.81 4.49 -35.28
N TRP A 120 44.62 3.42 -34.52
CA TRP A 120 44.60 3.46 -33.06
C TRP A 120 46.01 3.57 -32.48
N VAL A 121 46.23 4.59 -31.64
CA VAL A 121 47.46 4.80 -30.88
C VAL A 121 47.13 4.73 -29.40
N LYS A 122 47.85 3.90 -28.64
CA LYS A 122 47.65 3.78 -27.19
C LYS A 122 48.20 5.02 -26.50
N ASN A 123 47.38 5.66 -25.68
CA ASN A 123 47.75 6.87 -24.95
C ASN A 123 48.40 6.53 -23.59
N ASN A 124 49.03 7.52 -22.97
CA ASN A 124 49.75 7.38 -21.70
C ASN A 124 48.85 6.99 -20.51
N ASN A 125 47.54 7.16 -20.65
CA ASN A 125 46.54 6.83 -19.63
C ASN A 125 45.98 5.41 -19.82
N GLY A 126 46.52 4.63 -20.77
CA GLY A 126 46.11 3.25 -21.03
C GLY A 126 44.94 3.09 -22.00
N GLY A 127 44.31 4.18 -22.44
CA GLY A 127 43.25 4.17 -23.46
C GLY A 127 43.81 4.27 -24.90
N TRP A 128 42.91 4.41 -25.88
CA TRP A 128 43.26 4.50 -27.30
C TRP A 128 42.73 5.77 -27.95
N THR A 129 43.51 6.36 -28.86
CA THR A 129 43.12 7.51 -29.68
C THR A 129 43.22 7.15 -31.15
N TYR A 130 42.18 7.43 -31.93
CA TYR A 130 42.15 7.17 -33.36
C TYR A 130 42.59 8.41 -34.17
N TYR A 131 43.56 8.24 -35.07
CA TYR A 131 44.05 9.29 -35.95
C TYR A 131 43.77 8.99 -37.42
N THR A 132 43.38 10.04 -38.15
CA THR A 132 43.25 10.05 -39.62
C THR A 132 44.11 11.17 -40.18
N ASN A 133 45.05 10.84 -41.05
CA ASN A 133 46.07 11.72 -41.61
C ASN A 133 46.83 12.53 -40.54
N GLY A 134 47.15 11.90 -39.41
CA GLY A 134 47.84 12.55 -38.29
C GLY A 134 46.97 13.48 -37.44
N GLN A 135 45.64 13.50 -37.63
CA GLN A 135 44.70 14.30 -36.83
C GLN A 135 43.67 13.42 -36.14
N ALA A 136 43.42 13.68 -34.86
CA ALA A 136 42.33 13.03 -34.13
C ALA A 136 40.99 13.70 -34.52
N GLN A 137 39.93 12.90 -34.64
CA GLN A 137 38.59 13.43 -34.90
C GLN A 137 38.18 14.38 -33.76
N SER A 138 37.63 15.55 -34.07
CA SER A 138 37.11 16.49 -33.06
C SER A 138 35.67 16.15 -32.67
N GLY A 139 35.35 16.34 -31.39
CA GLY A 139 34.00 16.15 -30.85
C GLY A 139 33.68 14.68 -30.53
N ARG A 140 32.44 14.47 -30.09
CA ARG A 140 31.94 13.17 -29.66
C ARG A 140 31.15 12.48 -30.77
N SER A 141 31.46 11.23 -31.08
CA SER A 141 30.78 10.46 -32.12
C SER A 141 30.76 8.97 -31.84
N TYR A 142 29.73 8.28 -32.32
CA TYR A 142 29.72 6.83 -32.41
C TYR A 142 30.11 6.42 -33.84
N SER A 143 31.32 5.91 -34.02
CA SER A 143 31.97 5.76 -35.33
C SER A 143 32.35 4.32 -35.62
N TYR A 144 32.19 3.90 -36.89
CA TYR A 144 32.67 2.60 -37.37
C TYR A 144 34.16 2.69 -37.71
N LEU A 145 35.01 2.13 -36.85
CA LEU A 145 36.47 2.25 -36.91
C LEU A 145 37.11 0.85 -36.90
N PRO A 146 38.38 0.72 -37.35
CA PRO A 146 39.14 -0.53 -37.23
C PRO A 146 39.10 -1.09 -35.80
N THR A 147 39.15 -2.40 -35.63
CA THR A 147 39.13 -3.01 -34.29
C THR A 147 40.36 -2.60 -33.48
N ILE A 148 40.15 -2.20 -32.22
CA ILE A 148 41.26 -1.90 -31.29
C ILE A 148 42.05 -3.19 -31.02
N PRO A 149 43.39 -3.20 -31.19
CA PRO A 149 44.20 -4.38 -30.96
C PRO A 149 44.38 -4.63 -29.46
N THR A 150 43.48 -5.42 -28.86
CA THR A 150 43.51 -5.77 -27.43
C THR A 150 44.36 -7.02 -27.15
N SER A 151 44.56 -7.91 -28.14
CA SER A 151 45.62 -8.93 -28.16
C SER A 151 45.81 -9.53 -29.56
N GLY A 152 47.02 -9.44 -30.12
CA GLY A 152 47.34 -9.97 -31.46
C GLY A 152 46.67 -9.24 -32.63
N ASN A 153 46.99 -9.67 -33.87
CA ASN A 153 46.49 -9.09 -35.13
C ASN A 153 44.95 -9.07 -35.17
N SER A 154 44.37 -7.96 -34.72
CA SER A 154 42.93 -7.74 -34.70
C SER A 154 42.53 -7.21 -36.07
N THR A 155 41.94 -8.07 -36.89
CA THR A 155 41.37 -7.70 -38.20
C THR A 155 39.88 -7.37 -38.03
N GLY A 156 39.38 -6.40 -38.80
CA GLY A 156 37.96 -6.01 -38.79
C GLY A 156 37.70 -4.58 -38.34
N HIS A 157 36.42 -4.23 -38.23
CA HIS A 157 35.93 -2.93 -37.80
C HIS A 157 34.75 -3.12 -36.84
N ASN A 158 34.63 -2.21 -35.89
CA ASN A 158 33.55 -2.18 -34.90
C ASN A 158 33.08 -0.74 -34.68
N TRP A 159 31.95 -0.59 -34.01
CA TRP A 159 31.45 0.72 -33.59
C TRP A 159 32.01 1.11 -32.23
N TYR A 160 32.54 2.32 -32.14
CA TYR A 160 33.16 2.85 -30.92
C TYR A 160 32.61 4.24 -30.61
N LEU A 161 32.33 4.50 -29.34
CA LEU A 161 32.10 5.87 -28.89
C LEU A 161 33.45 6.54 -28.67
N VAL A 162 33.70 7.62 -29.40
CA VAL A 162 34.92 8.42 -29.29
C VAL A 162 34.57 9.85 -28.88
N ASP A 163 35.45 10.48 -28.12
CA ASP A 163 35.41 11.91 -27.80
C ASP A 163 36.78 12.53 -28.05
N ASN A 164 36.84 13.48 -28.99
CA ASN A 164 38.08 14.03 -29.52
C ASN A 164 39.08 12.95 -29.97
N GLY A 165 38.55 11.90 -30.61
CA GLY A 165 39.27 10.73 -31.10
C GLY A 165 39.64 9.71 -30.02
N VAL A 166 39.42 10.00 -28.74
CA VAL A 166 39.70 9.08 -27.62
C VAL A 166 38.51 8.14 -27.42
N VAL A 167 38.74 6.83 -27.45
CA VAL A 167 37.68 5.84 -27.19
C VAL A 167 37.19 5.92 -25.74
N GLN A 168 35.87 5.79 -25.56
CA GLN A 168 35.19 5.86 -24.26
C GLN A 168 34.80 4.45 -23.78
N SER A 169 34.75 4.27 -22.46
CA SER A 169 34.28 3.05 -21.79
C SER A 169 33.38 3.35 -20.60
N GLY A 170 32.77 2.31 -20.03
CA GLY A 170 31.78 2.39 -18.95
C GLY A 170 30.48 3.04 -19.40
N VAL A 171 29.69 3.48 -18.42
CA VAL A 171 28.42 4.16 -18.64
C VAL A 171 28.69 5.58 -19.15
N GLN A 172 28.15 5.88 -20.32
CA GLN A 172 28.40 7.09 -21.09
C GLN A 172 27.11 7.68 -21.63
N LYS A 173 26.96 9.01 -21.50
CA LYS A 173 25.84 9.73 -22.11
C LYS A 173 26.09 9.93 -23.60
N TRP A 174 25.15 9.51 -24.43
CA TRP A 174 25.19 9.68 -25.89
C TRP A 174 23.77 9.73 -26.46
N ALA A 175 23.57 10.51 -27.52
CA ALA A 175 22.27 10.61 -28.23
C ALA A 175 21.04 10.84 -27.31
N GLY A 176 21.21 11.58 -26.21
CA GLY A 176 20.12 11.91 -25.29
C GLY A 176 19.86 10.89 -24.17
N THR A 177 20.55 9.75 -24.14
CA THR A 177 20.40 8.69 -23.14
C THR A 177 21.76 8.16 -22.68
N TYR A 178 21.80 7.06 -21.92
CA TYR A 178 23.02 6.40 -21.48
C TYR A 178 23.19 5.02 -22.13
N TYR A 179 24.45 4.68 -22.37
CA TYR A 179 24.92 3.40 -22.91
C TYR A 179 26.11 2.95 -22.08
N ASP A 180 26.33 1.64 -21.97
CA ASP A 180 27.57 1.10 -21.40
C ASP A 180 28.50 0.57 -22.50
N PHE A 181 29.79 0.76 -22.31
CA PHE A 181 30.84 0.32 -23.22
C PHE A 181 31.86 -0.51 -22.44
N ASP A 182 32.03 -1.76 -22.81
CA ASP A 182 32.88 -2.70 -22.08
C ASP A 182 34.31 -2.13 -21.89
N PRO A 183 34.87 -2.11 -20.67
CA PRO A 183 36.13 -1.44 -20.38
C PRO A 183 37.36 -2.12 -21.03
N THR A 184 37.20 -3.34 -21.54
CA THR A 184 38.28 -4.10 -22.17
C THR A 184 38.22 -3.98 -23.69
N THR A 185 37.04 -4.17 -24.26
CA THR A 185 36.80 -4.24 -25.70
C THR A 185 36.31 -2.93 -26.31
N TYR A 186 35.82 -2.01 -25.47
CA TYR A 186 35.20 -0.73 -25.83
C TYR A 186 33.94 -0.86 -26.70
N LEU A 187 33.38 -2.07 -26.78
CA LEU A 187 32.15 -2.35 -27.50
C LEU A 187 30.94 -2.05 -26.63
N ARG A 188 29.87 -1.59 -27.27
CA ARG A 188 28.60 -1.31 -26.58
C ARG A 188 28.05 -2.60 -25.97
N VAL A 189 27.56 -2.49 -24.74
CA VAL A 189 26.88 -3.57 -24.02
C VAL A 189 25.38 -3.51 -24.32
N ASP A 190 24.85 -4.64 -24.79
CA ASP A 190 23.43 -4.79 -25.16
C ASP A 190 22.76 -5.89 -24.33
N ASN A 191 21.52 -5.65 -23.93
CA ASN A 191 20.64 -6.59 -23.22
C ASN A 191 21.26 -7.21 -21.94
N ASN A 192 21.96 -6.41 -21.15
CA ASN A 192 22.70 -6.90 -19.98
C ASN A 192 22.57 -5.97 -18.75
N TYR A 193 22.68 -6.56 -17.57
CA TYR A 193 22.70 -5.86 -16.29
C TYR A 193 24.15 -5.81 -15.78
N VAL A 194 24.74 -4.62 -15.79
CA VAL A 194 26.19 -4.44 -15.59
C VAL A 194 26.50 -3.40 -14.52
N GLN A 195 27.63 -3.58 -13.85
CA GLN A 195 28.15 -2.63 -12.88
C GLN A 195 28.90 -1.50 -13.60
N SER A 196 28.49 -0.27 -13.33
CA SER A 196 29.16 0.94 -13.80
C SER A 196 30.53 1.15 -13.15
N GLN A 197 31.29 2.08 -13.72
CA GLN A 197 32.58 2.52 -13.19
C GLN A 197 32.53 3.18 -11.80
N TRP A 198 31.34 3.50 -11.27
CA TRP A 198 31.16 4.02 -9.91
C TRP A 198 30.53 3.00 -8.94
N GLY A 199 30.31 1.76 -9.38
CA GLY A 199 29.88 0.65 -8.53
C GLY A 199 28.39 0.34 -8.52
N ASP A 200 27.54 1.22 -9.07
CA ASP A 200 26.11 0.98 -9.21
C ASP A 200 25.81 0.11 -10.43
N TRP A 201 24.67 -0.59 -10.38
CA TRP A 201 24.26 -1.51 -11.43
C TRP A 201 23.12 -0.95 -12.28
N TYR A 202 23.23 -1.12 -13.59
CA TYR A 202 22.29 -0.60 -14.57
C TYR A 202 21.94 -1.66 -15.60
N MET A 203 20.70 -1.61 -16.07
CA MET A 203 20.23 -2.48 -17.15
C MET A 203 20.30 -1.72 -18.47
N PHE A 204 20.90 -2.33 -19.49
CA PHE A 204 20.94 -1.82 -20.86
C PHE A 204 20.14 -2.75 -21.77
N GLY A 205 19.23 -2.19 -22.55
CA GLY A 205 18.32 -2.92 -23.42
C GLY A 205 18.99 -3.50 -24.68
N PRO A 206 18.24 -4.21 -25.54
CA PRO A 206 18.76 -4.79 -26.78
C PRO A 206 19.39 -3.80 -27.76
N ASP A 207 19.04 -2.52 -27.66
CA ASP A 207 19.62 -1.43 -28.45
C ASP A 207 20.73 -0.67 -27.70
N GLY A 208 21.13 -1.19 -26.53
CA GLY A 208 22.16 -0.65 -25.65
C GLY A 208 21.71 0.53 -24.80
N GLN A 209 20.46 0.98 -24.90
CA GLN A 209 19.97 2.11 -24.10
C GLN A 209 19.69 1.68 -22.66
N ILE A 210 19.98 2.56 -21.70
CA ILE A 210 19.66 2.33 -20.28
C ILE A 210 18.15 2.15 -20.08
N ALA A 211 17.75 1.14 -19.30
CA ALA A 211 16.36 0.85 -19.00
C ALA A 211 15.79 1.84 -17.96
N THR A 212 14.49 2.12 -18.07
CA THR A 212 13.74 2.92 -17.11
C THR A 212 12.34 2.34 -16.92
N LYS A 213 11.73 2.62 -15.77
CA LYS A 213 10.40 2.16 -15.36
C LYS A 213 10.25 0.64 -15.49
N VAL A 214 9.07 0.14 -15.87
CA VAL A 214 8.81 -1.30 -15.98
C VAL A 214 9.52 -1.85 -17.21
N TYR A 215 10.43 -2.79 -16.98
CA TYR A 215 11.26 -3.38 -18.03
C TYR A 215 11.27 -4.90 -17.94
N LYS A 216 11.06 -5.57 -19.08
CA LYS A 216 11.07 -7.04 -19.15
C LYS A 216 12.48 -7.55 -19.41
N TRP A 217 12.97 -8.42 -18.53
CA TRP A 217 14.28 -9.04 -18.68
C TRP A 217 14.27 -10.45 -18.11
N MET A 218 14.95 -11.38 -18.81
CA MET A 218 15.04 -12.80 -18.41
C MET A 218 13.71 -13.45 -18.01
N GLY A 219 12.64 -13.17 -18.78
CA GLY A 219 11.33 -13.81 -18.59
C GLY A 219 10.45 -13.21 -17.49
N THR A 220 10.90 -12.18 -16.77
CA THR A 220 10.11 -11.46 -15.76
C THR A 220 10.22 -9.94 -15.94
N TYR A 221 9.57 -9.17 -15.09
CA TYR A 221 9.60 -7.71 -15.10
C TYR A 221 10.32 -7.16 -13.87
N TYR A 222 10.98 -6.04 -14.07
CA TYR A 222 11.69 -5.25 -13.06
C TYR A 222 11.28 -3.78 -13.18
N TYR A 223 11.55 -2.99 -12.15
CA TYR A 223 11.40 -1.54 -12.21
C TYR A 223 12.75 -0.84 -12.07
N PHE A 224 13.04 0.09 -12.97
CA PHE A 224 14.24 0.94 -12.89
C PHE A 224 13.80 2.39 -12.65
N ASP A 225 14.29 3.00 -11.57
CA ASP A 225 13.90 4.37 -11.23
C ASP A 225 14.27 5.34 -12.38
N PRO A 226 13.35 6.17 -12.89
CA PRO A 226 13.64 7.01 -14.05
C PRO A 226 14.63 8.15 -13.77
N SER A 227 14.91 8.46 -12.50
CA SER A 227 15.85 9.51 -12.10
C SER A 227 17.24 8.95 -11.85
N THR A 228 17.33 7.81 -11.16
CA THR A 228 18.61 7.19 -10.80
C THR A 228 19.01 6.04 -11.70
N TYR A 229 18.09 5.47 -12.48
CA TYR A 229 18.22 4.28 -13.33
C TYR A 229 18.52 2.98 -12.57
N LEU A 230 18.49 3.02 -11.23
CA LEU A 230 18.74 1.86 -10.39
C LEU A 230 17.49 0.97 -10.33
N ARG A 231 17.72 -0.34 -10.20
CA ARG A 231 16.65 -1.29 -9.96
C ARG A 231 16.00 -1.00 -8.61
N VAL A 232 14.68 -0.99 -8.57
CA VAL A 232 13.88 -0.83 -7.36
C VAL A 232 13.48 -2.21 -6.84
N ASP A 233 13.72 -2.43 -5.55
CA ASP A 233 13.44 -3.68 -4.85
C ASP A 233 12.44 -3.43 -3.70
N ASN A 234 11.57 -4.40 -3.46
CA ASN A 234 10.60 -4.42 -2.36
C ASN A 234 9.66 -3.20 -2.31
N ASP A 235 9.14 -2.78 -3.46
CA ASP A 235 8.37 -1.54 -3.57
C ASP A 235 7.22 -1.63 -4.58
N TYR A 236 6.18 -0.81 -4.37
CA TYR A 236 5.00 -0.71 -5.22
C TYR A 236 5.10 0.51 -6.13
N ARG A 237 5.22 0.31 -7.43
CA ARG A 237 5.60 1.36 -8.40
C ARG A 237 4.64 1.48 -9.56
N GLN A 238 4.38 2.72 -9.97
CA GLN A 238 3.63 3.03 -11.17
C GLN A 238 4.49 2.86 -12.43
N SER A 239 3.96 2.11 -13.38
CA SER A 239 4.53 1.92 -14.70
C SER A 239 4.39 3.13 -15.61
N GLN A 240 5.06 3.06 -16.76
CA GLN A 240 4.90 4.01 -17.86
C GLN A 240 3.49 4.05 -18.46
N TRP A 241 2.61 3.10 -18.16
CA TRP A 241 1.26 3.02 -18.70
C TRP A 241 0.17 3.44 -17.70
N GLY A 242 0.56 3.81 -16.47
CA GLY A 242 -0.35 4.25 -15.41
C GLY A 242 -0.73 3.16 -14.41
N ASP A 243 -0.55 1.89 -14.75
CA ASP A 243 -0.78 0.74 -13.87
C ASP A 243 0.31 0.60 -12.80
N TRP A 244 -0.05 0.03 -11.66
CA TRP A 244 0.84 -0.15 -10.52
C TRP A 244 1.14 -1.61 -10.25
N TYR A 245 2.42 -1.90 -9.99
CA TYR A 245 2.94 -3.25 -9.80
C TYR A 245 3.84 -3.33 -8.58
N MET A 246 3.82 -4.48 -7.92
CA MET A 246 4.69 -4.76 -6.77
C MET A 246 5.94 -5.50 -7.22
N PHE A 247 7.10 -5.05 -6.77
CA PHE A 247 8.40 -5.66 -7.04
C PHE A 247 8.98 -6.20 -5.73
N GLY A 248 9.43 -7.45 -5.74
CA GLY A 248 9.93 -8.17 -4.59
C GLY A 248 11.34 -7.77 -4.18
N PRO A 249 11.92 -8.43 -3.16
CA PRO A 249 13.25 -8.10 -2.64
C PRO A 249 14.40 -8.35 -3.62
N ASP A 250 14.17 -9.12 -4.70
CA ASP A 250 15.10 -9.33 -5.80
C ASP A 250 14.78 -8.46 -7.04
N GLY A 251 13.85 -7.51 -6.89
CA GLY A 251 13.40 -6.59 -7.91
C GLY A 251 12.42 -7.18 -8.92
N ARG A 252 12.05 -8.46 -8.80
CA ARG A 252 11.12 -9.10 -9.73
C ARG A 252 9.68 -8.75 -9.40
N ILE A 253 8.84 -8.58 -10.42
CA ILE A 253 7.40 -8.39 -10.24
C ILE A 253 6.79 -9.57 -9.46
N THR A 254 5.90 -9.26 -8.51
CA THR A 254 5.28 -10.26 -7.61
C THR A 254 3.87 -10.62 -8.06
N THR A 255 3.43 -11.83 -7.73
CA THR A 255 2.05 -12.31 -7.94
C THR A 255 1.55 -13.11 -6.74
N GLY A 256 0.24 -13.34 -6.66
CA GLY A 256 -0.41 -14.05 -5.58
C GLY A 256 -0.47 -13.22 -4.29
N VAL A 257 -0.60 -13.91 -3.16
CA VAL A 257 -0.60 -13.29 -1.83
C VAL A 257 0.82 -12.87 -1.48
N TYR A 258 1.01 -11.58 -1.18
CA TYR A 258 2.30 -10.99 -0.89
C TYR A 258 2.22 -10.06 0.33
N LYS A 259 3.19 -10.16 1.25
CA LYS A 259 3.25 -9.32 2.45
C LYS A 259 4.03 -8.04 2.16
N TRP A 260 3.39 -6.89 2.34
CA TRP A 260 3.99 -5.58 2.14
C TRP A 260 3.37 -4.56 3.11
N ALA A 261 4.14 -3.56 3.54
CA ALA A 261 3.66 -2.49 4.44
C ALA A 261 2.85 -3.00 5.66
N GLY A 262 3.33 -4.05 6.32
CA GLY A 262 2.74 -4.60 7.55
C GLY A 262 1.56 -5.57 7.36
N THR A 263 1.02 -5.73 6.14
CA THR A 263 -0.15 -6.56 5.86
C THR A 263 0.03 -7.39 4.58
N TYR A 264 -1.00 -8.15 4.17
CA TYR A 264 -0.99 -8.95 2.94
C TYR A 264 -1.89 -8.33 1.88
N TYR A 265 -1.46 -8.45 0.62
CA TYR A 265 -2.19 -8.04 -0.58
C TYR A 265 -2.23 -9.20 -1.57
N TYR A 266 -3.11 -9.13 -2.56
CA TYR A 266 -3.13 -10.08 -3.67
C TYR A 266 -2.82 -9.38 -4.98
N PHE A 267 -1.86 -9.92 -5.74
CA PHE A 267 -1.51 -9.47 -7.09
C PHE A 267 -1.93 -10.54 -8.10
N ASP A 268 -2.82 -10.20 -9.02
CA ASP A 268 -3.36 -11.16 -9.98
C ASP A 268 -2.25 -11.80 -10.84
N PRO A 269 -2.12 -13.13 -10.91
CA PRO A 269 -1.02 -13.76 -11.67
C PRO A 269 -1.02 -13.49 -13.18
N SER A 270 -2.14 -13.06 -13.75
CA SER A 270 -2.27 -12.78 -15.18
C SER A 270 -1.98 -11.32 -15.50
N THR A 271 -2.52 -10.40 -14.68
CA THR A 271 -2.39 -8.95 -14.93
C THR A 271 -1.33 -8.27 -14.07
N TYR A 272 -0.84 -8.93 -13.03
CA TYR A 272 0.07 -8.41 -11.99
C TYR A 272 -0.49 -7.26 -11.14
N LEU A 273 -1.76 -6.89 -11.37
CA LEU A 273 -2.40 -5.79 -10.67
C LEU A 273 -2.85 -6.22 -9.27
N ARG A 274 -2.82 -5.28 -8.34
CA ARG A 274 -3.40 -5.48 -7.01
C ARG A 274 -4.90 -5.70 -7.14
N VAL A 275 -5.40 -6.74 -6.51
CA VAL A 275 -6.83 -7.03 -6.43
C VAL A 275 -7.41 -6.36 -5.20
N ASN A 276 -8.56 -5.70 -5.39
CA ASN A 276 -9.34 -5.05 -4.34
C ASN A 276 -10.72 -5.69 -4.27
N HIS A 277 -11.29 -5.72 -3.07
CA HIS A 277 -12.66 -6.15 -2.79
C HIS A 277 -13.05 -7.52 -3.36
N ASP A 278 -12.16 -8.49 -3.23
CA ASP A 278 -12.37 -9.81 -3.82
C ASP A 278 -11.87 -10.95 -2.95
N TYR A 279 -12.47 -12.12 -3.15
CA TYR A 279 -12.12 -13.36 -2.47
C TYR A 279 -11.28 -14.22 -3.41
N ARG A 280 -9.98 -14.35 -3.11
CA ARG A 280 -8.99 -14.93 -4.03
C ARG A 280 -8.27 -16.12 -3.41
N GLN A 281 -7.98 -17.11 -4.26
CA GLN A 281 -7.14 -18.25 -3.91
C GLN A 281 -5.67 -17.87 -4.00
N SER A 282 -4.95 -18.09 -2.91
CA SER A 282 -3.50 -17.96 -2.80
C SER A 282 -2.75 -19.02 -3.60
N GLN A 283 -1.45 -18.78 -3.80
CA GLN A 283 -0.54 -19.72 -4.45
C GLN A 283 -0.33 -21.03 -3.68
N TRP A 284 -0.80 -21.14 -2.42
CA TRP A 284 -0.77 -22.37 -1.64
C TRP A 284 -2.14 -23.04 -1.47
N GLY A 285 -3.18 -22.52 -2.13
CA GLY A 285 -4.49 -23.16 -2.24
C GLY A 285 -5.56 -22.65 -1.27
N ASP A 286 -5.18 -21.93 -0.21
CA ASP A 286 -6.14 -21.29 0.69
C ASP A 286 -6.76 -20.05 0.07
N TRP A 287 -7.96 -19.69 0.52
CA TRP A 287 -8.69 -18.53 0.04
C TRP A 287 -8.77 -17.43 1.09
N TYR A 288 -8.55 -16.20 0.64
CA TYR A 288 -8.51 -15.01 1.49
C TYR A 288 -9.35 -13.91 0.89
N MET A 289 -9.94 -13.09 1.75
CA MET A 289 -10.66 -11.90 1.34
C MET A 289 -9.73 -10.69 1.40
N PHE A 290 -9.77 -9.87 0.35
CA PHE A 290 -9.03 -8.61 0.27
C PHE A 290 -10.02 -7.44 0.26
N GLY A 291 -9.74 -6.43 1.07
CA GLY A 291 -10.54 -5.22 1.27
C GLY A 291 -10.51 -4.28 0.07
N GLU A 292 -11.21 -3.15 0.16
CA GLU A 292 -11.23 -2.14 -0.92
C GLU A 292 -9.87 -1.50 -1.17
N ASP A 293 -9.06 -1.38 -0.12
CA ASP A 293 -7.68 -0.93 -0.20
C ASP A 293 -6.71 -2.08 -0.59
N GLY A 294 -7.24 -3.26 -0.87
CA GLY A 294 -6.49 -4.46 -1.24
C GLY A 294 -5.85 -5.20 -0.08
N ARG A 295 -6.01 -4.75 1.17
CA ARG A 295 -5.45 -5.43 2.35
C ARG A 295 -6.22 -6.69 2.69
N ILE A 296 -5.56 -7.71 3.22
CA ILE A 296 -6.23 -8.92 3.70
C ILE A 296 -7.20 -8.60 4.83
N VAL A 297 -8.38 -9.23 4.80
CA VAL A 297 -9.47 -8.99 5.75
C VAL A 297 -9.40 -9.97 6.92
N THR A 298 -9.75 -9.48 8.10
CA THR A 298 -9.99 -10.26 9.33
C THR A 298 -11.26 -9.78 10.03
N GLY A 299 -11.81 -10.59 10.93
CA GLY A 299 -13.02 -10.27 11.68
C GLY A 299 -14.29 -10.39 10.84
N LEU A 300 -15.35 -9.71 11.28
CA LEU A 300 -16.62 -9.63 10.55
C LEU A 300 -16.47 -8.72 9.33
N TYR A 301 -16.95 -9.16 8.17
CA TYR A 301 -16.81 -8.39 6.92
C TYR A 301 -17.97 -8.62 5.96
N GLY A 302 -18.56 -7.53 5.49
CA GLY A 302 -19.66 -7.54 4.52
C GLY A 302 -19.18 -7.72 3.08
N TRP A 303 -19.71 -8.73 2.39
CA TRP A 303 -19.38 -9.01 0.99
C TRP A 303 -20.62 -9.54 0.25
N LYS A 304 -20.92 -8.98 -0.92
CA LYS A 304 -22.07 -9.41 -1.77
C LYS A 304 -23.40 -9.55 -1.01
N GLY A 305 -23.69 -8.62 -0.09
CA GLY A 305 -24.95 -8.61 0.66
C GLY A 305 -25.05 -9.61 1.80
N SER A 306 -23.95 -10.26 2.17
CA SER A 306 -23.88 -11.17 3.31
C SER A 306 -22.70 -10.84 4.22
N LEU A 307 -22.87 -11.09 5.51
CA LEU A 307 -21.81 -10.94 6.50
C LEU A 307 -21.04 -12.26 6.63
N TYR A 308 -19.72 -12.18 6.66
CA TYR A 308 -18.81 -13.31 6.83
C TYR A 308 -17.86 -13.04 7.99
N TYR A 309 -17.21 -14.08 8.51
CA TYR A 309 -16.13 -13.94 9.48
C TYR A 309 -14.83 -14.53 8.95
N PHE A 310 -13.75 -13.77 9.02
CA PHE A 310 -12.41 -14.17 8.65
C PHE A 310 -11.54 -14.26 9.91
N ASN A 311 -10.98 -15.42 10.20
CA ASN A 311 -10.24 -15.65 11.45
C ASN A 311 -9.01 -14.70 11.54
N PRO A 312 -8.81 -13.92 12.61
CA PRO A 312 -7.67 -13.00 12.71
C PRO A 312 -6.28 -13.65 12.69
N GLY A 313 -6.16 -14.91 13.12
CA GLY A 313 -4.90 -15.64 13.12
C GLY A 313 -4.59 -16.32 11.79
N THR A 314 -5.61 -16.84 11.09
CA THR A 314 -5.42 -17.61 9.85
C THR A 314 -5.93 -16.92 8.59
N TYR A 315 -6.68 -15.84 8.72
CA TYR A 315 -7.37 -15.08 7.65
C TYR A 315 -8.43 -15.89 6.88
N LEU A 316 -8.70 -17.12 7.29
CA LEU A 316 -9.62 -18.01 6.61
C LEU A 316 -11.07 -17.67 6.95
N LYS A 317 -11.94 -17.79 5.95
CA LYS A 317 -13.39 -17.66 6.12
C LYS A 317 -13.92 -18.80 6.98
N ALA A 318 -14.61 -18.46 8.07
CA ALA A 318 -15.28 -19.45 8.91
C ALA A 318 -16.49 -20.07 8.18
N THR A 319 -16.63 -21.38 8.28
CA THR A 319 -17.79 -22.15 7.80
C THR A 319 -18.16 -23.24 8.80
N ASN A 320 -19.45 -23.54 8.92
CA ASN A 320 -20.03 -24.56 9.82
C ASN A 320 -19.50 -24.50 11.27
N GLN A 321 -19.36 -23.30 11.81
CA GLN A 321 -18.81 -23.13 13.16
C GLN A 321 -19.37 -21.89 13.84
N THR A 322 -19.35 -21.90 15.16
CA THR A 322 -19.56 -20.71 15.97
C THR A 322 -18.26 -19.91 16.02
N VAL A 323 -18.34 -18.62 15.68
CA VAL A 323 -17.24 -17.67 15.79
C VAL A 323 -17.55 -16.67 16.89
N TYR A 324 -16.52 -16.09 17.47
CA TYR A 324 -16.65 -15.07 18.49
C TYR A 324 -16.07 -13.77 17.95
N ALA A 325 -16.88 -12.74 17.92
CA ALA A 325 -16.46 -11.39 17.60
C ALA A 325 -17.18 -10.46 18.56
N ASN A 326 -16.50 -9.42 19.06
CA ASN A 326 -17.19 -8.32 19.75
C ASN A 326 -17.98 -8.76 21.00
N GLY A 327 -17.45 -9.73 21.75
CA GLY A 327 -18.12 -10.28 22.93
C GLY A 327 -19.38 -11.12 22.64
N LYS A 328 -19.73 -11.35 21.36
CA LYS A 328 -20.89 -12.15 20.95
C LYS A 328 -20.46 -13.36 20.11
N SER A 329 -21.22 -14.45 20.25
CA SER A 329 -21.07 -15.64 19.41
C SER A 329 -21.99 -15.57 18.19
N TYR A 330 -21.46 -15.88 17.02
CA TYR A 330 -22.20 -15.93 15.76
C TYR A 330 -22.06 -17.31 15.12
N TRP A 331 -23.14 -17.82 14.52
CA TRP A 331 -23.07 -19.05 13.74
C TRP A 331 -22.76 -18.72 12.27
N ALA A 332 -21.63 -19.23 11.76
CA ALA A 332 -21.30 -19.21 10.35
C ALA A 332 -21.84 -20.49 9.70
N ASN A 333 -22.78 -20.36 8.77
CA ASN A 333 -23.37 -21.52 8.09
C ASN A 333 -22.39 -22.20 7.11
N ALA A 334 -22.86 -23.18 6.34
CA ALA A 334 -22.03 -23.92 5.39
C ALA A 334 -21.38 -23.05 4.30
N SER A 335 -22.03 -21.94 3.92
CA SER A 335 -21.48 -20.95 2.98
C SER A 335 -20.61 -19.89 3.66
N GLY A 336 -20.56 -19.90 4.99
CA GLY A 336 -19.86 -18.94 5.85
C GLY A 336 -20.67 -17.68 6.19
N ILE A 337 -21.94 -17.64 5.80
CA ILE A 337 -22.81 -16.49 6.07
C ILE A 337 -23.16 -16.49 7.56
N ILE A 338 -22.99 -15.35 8.19
CA ILE A 338 -23.32 -15.08 9.58
C ILE A 338 -24.81 -14.75 9.72
N SER A 339 -25.49 -15.45 10.64
CA SER A 339 -26.88 -15.16 11.03
C SER A 339 -26.97 -14.58 12.45
N GLY A 340 -28.11 -13.95 12.78
CA GLY A 340 -28.35 -13.38 14.11
C GLY A 340 -27.82 -11.96 14.32
N PHE A 341 -27.41 -11.30 13.24
CA PHE A 341 -27.07 -9.88 13.19
C PHE A 341 -28.32 -9.09 12.78
N ASN A 342 -28.54 -7.93 13.39
CA ASN A 342 -29.68 -7.08 13.05
C ASN A 342 -29.71 -6.74 11.55
N SER A 343 -30.88 -6.70 10.92
CA SER A 343 -30.99 -6.39 9.48
C SER A 343 -30.48 -4.99 9.14
N ILE A 344 -30.59 -4.03 10.06
CA ILE A 344 -30.05 -2.66 9.89
C ILE A 344 -28.53 -2.67 9.97
N ASN A 345 -27.93 -3.33 10.97
CA ASN A 345 -26.48 -3.44 11.02
C ASN A 345 -25.93 -4.23 9.81
N ASN A 346 -26.62 -5.27 9.36
CA ASN A 346 -26.30 -5.96 8.11
C ASN A 346 -26.37 -5.00 6.92
N TYR A 347 -27.39 -4.14 6.85
CA TYR A 347 -27.51 -3.13 5.81
C TYR A 347 -26.34 -2.13 5.87
N ILE A 348 -25.96 -1.65 7.05
CA ILE A 348 -24.80 -0.77 7.27
C ILE A 348 -23.52 -1.44 6.74
N LEU A 349 -23.23 -2.68 7.16
CA LEU A 349 -22.00 -3.38 6.75
C LEU A 349 -21.99 -3.79 5.28
N ASN A 350 -23.13 -4.24 4.75
CA ASN A 350 -23.23 -4.67 3.35
C ASN A 350 -23.14 -3.49 2.38
N ASN A 351 -23.70 -2.34 2.75
CA ASN A 351 -23.61 -1.12 1.95
C ASN A 351 -22.38 -0.27 2.32
N ARG A 352 -21.57 -0.71 3.29
CA ARG A 352 -20.41 0.02 3.83
C ARG A 352 -20.75 1.46 4.16
N LEU A 353 -21.85 1.64 4.87
CA LEU A 353 -22.21 2.93 5.43
C LEU A 353 -21.19 3.20 6.54
N GLY A 354 -20.08 3.85 6.17
CA GLY A 354 -19.09 4.33 7.12
C GLY A 354 -19.70 5.37 8.05
N HIS A 355 -18.85 6.00 8.85
CA HIS A 355 -19.25 7.09 9.74
C HIS A 355 -18.78 8.44 9.18
N ALA A 356 -19.29 9.53 9.72
CA ALA A 356 -18.76 10.87 9.50
C ALA A 356 -17.47 11.09 10.31
N ASN A 357 -16.69 12.10 9.93
CA ASN A 357 -15.61 12.58 10.80
C ASN A 357 -16.21 13.31 12.01
N ILE A 358 -15.54 13.22 13.15
CA ILE A 358 -15.90 13.99 14.34
C ILE A 358 -15.47 15.44 14.11
N TYR A 359 -16.44 16.35 14.11
CA TYR A 359 -16.20 17.78 14.07
C TYR A 359 -16.27 18.36 15.48
N PHE A 360 -15.20 18.99 15.94
CA PHE A 360 -15.14 19.67 17.24
C PHE A 360 -15.53 21.13 17.05
N TYR A 361 -16.82 21.44 17.21
CA TYR A 361 -17.32 22.80 17.04
C TYR A 361 -16.82 23.70 18.17
N ASP A 362 -16.25 24.84 17.80
CA ASP A 362 -15.52 25.73 18.72
C ASP A 362 -14.48 24.97 19.57
N ASN A 363 -13.73 24.04 18.94
CA ASN A 363 -12.79 23.13 19.61
C ASN A 363 -13.44 22.27 20.71
N GLY A 364 -14.74 22.00 20.64
CA GLY A 364 -15.51 21.30 21.66
C GLY A 364 -15.78 22.16 22.89
N GLN A 365 -15.88 23.48 22.74
CA GLN A 365 -16.06 24.44 23.83
C GLN A 365 -17.19 25.44 23.56
N ALA A 366 -18.17 25.05 22.74
CA ALA A 366 -19.38 25.86 22.56
C ALA A 366 -20.15 26.03 23.88
N ILE A 367 -20.00 25.08 24.81
CA ILE A 367 -20.41 25.22 26.21
C ILE A 367 -19.19 25.62 27.08
N PRO A 368 -19.32 26.63 27.96
CA PRO A 368 -18.20 27.12 28.77
C PRO A 368 -17.55 26.06 29.69
N LEU A 369 -16.23 25.92 29.65
CA LEU A 369 -15.46 24.93 30.43
C LEU A 369 -15.61 25.07 31.96
N ASN A 370 -15.92 26.26 32.46
CA ASN A 370 -16.03 26.55 33.89
C ASN A 370 -17.43 26.26 34.46
N LEU A 371 -18.34 25.72 33.64
CA LEU A 371 -19.69 25.38 34.06
C LEU A 371 -19.71 24.10 34.91
N THR A 372 -19.02 23.06 34.44
CA THR A 372 -18.93 21.75 35.09
C THR A 372 -17.49 21.40 35.43
N SER A 373 -17.32 20.39 36.30
CA SER A 373 -16.03 19.87 36.72
C SER A 373 -15.79 18.47 36.14
N ALA A 374 -14.63 17.89 36.45
CA ALA A 374 -14.38 16.47 36.25
C ALA A 374 -15.45 15.59 36.92
N TYR A 375 -15.58 14.36 36.42
CA TYR A 375 -16.63 13.41 36.78
C TYR A 375 -16.65 13.05 38.27
N SER A 376 -17.63 13.56 39.00
CA SER A 376 -17.83 13.41 40.44
C SER A 376 -18.28 12.00 40.85
N GLY A 377 -18.88 11.25 39.93
CA GLY A 377 -19.34 9.88 40.13
C GLY A 377 -18.25 8.82 39.95
N THR A 378 -17.00 9.22 39.66
CA THR A 378 -15.88 8.29 39.48
C THR A 378 -14.66 8.71 40.30
N GLY A 379 -13.96 7.73 40.88
CA GLY A 379 -12.81 8.00 41.76
C GLY A 379 -11.59 8.61 41.06
N ASN A 380 -11.52 8.54 39.73
CA ASN A 380 -10.44 9.09 38.92
C ASN A 380 -10.84 10.37 38.16
N GLY A 381 -12.05 10.88 38.35
CA GLY A 381 -12.54 12.08 37.65
C GLY A 381 -12.76 11.91 36.15
N ARG A 382 -12.79 10.67 35.63
CA ARG A 382 -12.98 10.36 34.20
C ARG A 382 -14.34 9.67 33.98
N PRO A 383 -14.95 9.78 32.79
CA PRO A 383 -16.20 9.07 32.52
C PRO A 383 -15.97 7.55 32.58
N ASN A 384 -17.02 6.82 32.97
CA ASN A 384 -17.03 5.34 32.94
C ASN A 384 -18.23 4.77 32.17
N MET A 385 -18.99 5.63 31.48
CA MET A 385 -20.09 5.23 30.61
C MET A 385 -20.35 6.27 29.51
N VAL A 386 -21.06 5.84 28.47
CA VAL A 386 -21.65 6.69 27.43
C VAL A 386 -23.17 6.51 27.48
N VAL A 387 -23.91 7.63 27.46
CA VAL A 387 -25.38 7.62 27.37
C VAL A 387 -25.81 8.08 25.99
N VAL A 388 -26.65 7.27 25.36
CA VAL A 388 -27.31 7.54 24.09
C VAL A 388 -28.66 8.17 24.37
N HIS A 389 -28.88 9.33 23.78
CA HIS A 389 -30.12 10.08 23.83
C HIS A 389 -30.73 10.26 22.44
N GLU A 390 -31.95 10.77 22.40
CA GLU A 390 -32.60 11.29 21.20
C GLU A 390 -33.36 12.58 21.55
N THR A 391 -33.30 13.56 20.64
CA THR A 391 -33.79 14.94 20.79
C THR A 391 -35.29 15.09 21.09
N ALA A 392 -36.10 14.08 20.79
CA ALA A 392 -37.56 14.06 20.80
C ALA A 392 -38.20 15.19 19.97
N ASN A 393 -37.50 15.65 18.93
CA ASN A 393 -37.90 16.79 18.11
C ASN A 393 -37.85 16.45 16.60
N PRO A 394 -38.93 15.88 16.03
CA PRO A 394 -38.96 15.39 14.67
C PRO A 394 -38.88 16.48 13.58
N ASN A 395 -38.82 17.76 13.94
CA ASN A 395 -38.87 18.86 12.98
C ASN A 395 -37.64 19.78 13.03
N ASP A 396 -36.63 19.46 13.84
CA ASP A 396 -35.43 20.28 13.94
C ASP A 396 -34.22 19.64 13.25
N SER A 397 -33.20 20.46 13.04
CA SER A 397 -31.92 20.07 12.48
C SER A 397 -30.86 20.05 13.57
N ILE A 398 -29.75 19.36 13.30
CA ILE A 398 -28.60 19.33 14.21
C ILE A 398 -28.12 20.72 14.64
N TRP A 399 -28.18 21.72 13.74
CA TRP A 399 -27.81 23.09 14.07
C TRP A 399 -28.88 23.84 14.86
N GLY A 400 -30.15 23.52 14.68
CA GLY A 400 -31.22 24.08 15.51
C GLY A 400 -31.06 23.62 16.94
N GLU A 401 -30.88 22.31 17.14
CA GLU A 401 -30.64 21.70 18.45
C GLU A 401 -29.36 22.25 19.12
N ILE A 402 -28.23 22.30 18.40
CA ILE A 402 -26.98 22.89 18.93
C ILE A 402 -27.17 24.37 19.33
N ASN A 403 -27.88 25.16 18.51
CA ASN A 403 -28.09 26.57 18.82
C ASN A 403 -29.04 26.74 20.01
N PHE A 404 -30.08 25.93 20.10
CA PHE A 404 -31.00 25.93 21.23
C PHE A 404 -30.28 25.57 22.52
N GLU A 405 -29.47 24.51 22.53
CA GLU A 405 -28.69 24.08 23.70
C GLU A 405 -27.69 25.15 24.13
N LYS A 406 -27.02 25.83 23.19
CA LYS A 406 -26.11 26.94 23.52
C LYS A 406 -26.81 28.12 24.20
N ASP A 407 -28.09 28.32 23.93
CA ASP A 407 -28.88 29.40 24.54
C ASP A 407 -29.51 28.97 25.89
N HIS A 408 -29.53 27.67 26.21
CA HIS A 408 -30.20 27.08 27.37
C HIS A 408 -29.34 26.06 28.15
N TYR A 409 -28.01 26.15 28.03
CA TYR A 409 -27.10 25.17 28.64
C TYR A 409 -27.16 25.16 30.17
N ASP A 410 -27.70 26.21 30.78
CA ASP A 410 -27.93 26.33 32.21
C ASP A 410 -29.09 25.44 32.70
N ASP A 411 -29.96 24.99 31.79
CA ASP A 411 -30.99 23.99 32.05
C ASP A 411 -30.50 22.56 31.77
N ALA A 412 -29.98 22.31 30.56
CA ALA A 412 -29.45 21.02 30.14
C ALA A 412 -28.47 21.18 28.96
N PHE A 413 -27.47 20.30 28.88
CA PHE A 413 -26.59 20.21 27.72
C PHE A 413 -25.94 18.83 27.61
N VAL A 414 -25.49 18.45 26.41
CA VAL A 414 -24.76 17.20 26.13
C VAL A 414 -23.36 17.46 25.57
N HIS A 415 -22.64 16.39 25.23
CA HIS A 415 -21.29 16.50 24.65
C HIS A 415 -21.28 16.62 23.15
N ALA A 416 -22.21 15.96 22.48
CA ALA A 416 -22.24 15.91 21.03
C ALA A 416 -23.66 15.70 20.49
N PHE A 417 -23.83 16.05 19.23
CA PHE A 417 -25.00 15.71 18.44
C PHE A 417 -24.59 14.87 17.23
N VAL A 418 -25.48 13.97 16.83
CA VAL A 418 -25.28 13.06 15.70
C VAL A 418 -26.53 13.07 14.82
N ASP A 419 -26.34 13.20 13.50
CA ASP A 419 -27.37 12.95 12.48
C ASP A 419 -26.83 11.95 11.43
N GLY A 420 -27.54 11.71 10.33
CA GLY A 420 -27.09 10.79 9.27
C GLY A 420 -25.84 11.26 8.48
N ASN A 421 -25.41 12.50 8.63
CA ASN A 421 -24.30 13.11 7.88
C ASN A 421 -23.16 13.60 8.77
N ASN A 422 -23.42 13.89 10.05
CA ASN A 422 -22.55 14.65 10.93
C ASN A 422 -22.38 13.97 12.30
N ILE A 423 -21.19 14.16 12.88
CA ILE A 423 -20.91 13.96 14.30
C ILE A 423 -20.30 15.28 14.78
N ILE A 424 -20.97 16.00 15.67
CA ILE A 424 -20.53 17.32 16.13
C ILE A 424 -20.38 17.30 17.65
N GLN A 425 -19.14 17.31 18.15
CA GLN A 425 -18.85 17.48 19.57
C GLN A 425 -18.79 18.97 19.91
N ILE A 426 -19.58 19.40 20.90
CA ILE A 426 -19.78 20.82 21.24
C ILE A 426 -19.31 21.16 22.66
N SER A 427 -19.12 20.17 23.53
CA SER A 427 -18.58 20.38 24.89
C SER A 427 -17.46 19.38 25.22
N ASN A 428 -16.70 19.68 26.28
CA ASN A 428 -15.51 18.94 26.62
C ASN A 428 -15.84 17.63 27.35
N THR A 429 -15.47 16.50 26.75
CA THR A 429 -15.72 15.16 27.30
C THR A 429 -14.93 14.80 28.55
N ASP A 430 -13.95 15.62 28.96
CA ASP A 430 -13.24 15.45 30.24
C ASP A 430 -14.02 16.02 31.44
N HIS A 431 -15.13 16.72 31.20
CA HIS A 431 -16.01 17.31 32.22
C HIS A 431 -17.42 16.71 32.12
N GLU A 432 -18.22 16.88 33.17
CA GLU A 432 -19.62 16.43 33.16
C GLU A 432 -20.50 17.25 32.21
N ALA A 433 -21.60 16.64 31.77
CA ALA A 433 -22.73 17.32 31.11
C ALA A 433 -24.03 17.06 31.88
N TRP A 434 -25.08 17.83 31.60
CA TRP A 434 -26.32 17.86 32.37
C TRP A 434 -27.55 17.27 31.65
N GLY A 435 -27.37 16.30 30.76
CA GLY A 435 -28.47 15.70 29.98
C GLY A 435 -29.17 14.46 30.58
N ALA A 436 -28.63 13.82 31.63
CA ALA A 436 -29.09 12.49 32.08
C ALA A 436 -29.40 12.36 33.58
N ALA A 437 -29.43 13.48 34.31
CA ALA A 437 -29.54 13.57 35.78
C ALA A 437 -28.44 12.83 36.57
N TYR A 438 -28.34 13.09 37.88
CA TYR A 438 -27.46 12.29 38.75
C TYR A 438 -28.13 10.97 39.13
N PRO A 439 -27.38 9.85 39.18
CA PRO A 439 -25.91 9.79 39.18
C PRO A 439 -25.24 9.69 37.80
N ALA A 440 -25.99 9.68 36.68
CA ALA A 440 -25.41 9.52 35.34
C ALA A 440 -24.57 10.73 34.89
N ASN A 441 -24.98 11.97 35.16
CA ASN A 441 -24.22 13.18 34.86
C ASN A 441 -22.79 13.13 35.45
N GLY A 442 -22.65 12.56 36.65
CA GLY A 442 -21.36 12.37 37.29
C GLY A 442 -20.48 11.28 36.70
N ARG A 443 -20.92 10.57 35.65
CA ARG A 443 -20.28 9.36 35.11
C ARG A 443 -20.19 9.30 33.59
N ALA A 444 -21.07 10.00 32.88
CA ALA A 444 -21.35 9.75 31.48
C ALA A 444 -20.87 10.85 30.53
N VAL A 445 -20.20 10.44 29.46
CA VAL A 445 -20.26 11.19 28.20
C VAL A 445 -21.65 10.96 27.60
N GLN A 446 -22.26 11.99 27.04
CA GLN A 446 -23.65 12.00 26.60
C GLN A 446 -23.73 12.59 25.20
N PHE A 447 -24.52 12.01 24.30
CA PHE A 447 -24.77 12.59 22.99
C PHE A 447 -26.22 12.40 22.58
N GLU A 448 -26.69 13.33 21.75
CA GLU A 448 -28.04 13.36 21.21
C GLU A 448 -28.07 12.86 19.77
N GLN A 449 -29.05 12.01 19.49
CA GLN A 449 -29.47 11.62 18.14
C GLN A 449 -30.54 12.59 17.63
N VAL A 450 -30.29 13.23 16.49
CA VAL A 450 -31.26 14.13 15.85
C VAL A 450 -32.16 13.33 14.92
N GLU A 451 -33.48 13.46 15.07
CA GLU A 451 -34.43 12.66 14.30
C GLU A 451 -34.25 12.79 12.77
N VAL A 452 -33.92 11.68 12.11
CA VAL A 452 -33.91 11.58 10.64
C VAL A 452 -35.14 10.85 10.06
N HIS A 453 -35.41 11.06 8.77
CA HIS A 453 -36.71 10.73 8.16
C HIS A 453 -36.67 9.72 6.99
N ASN A 454 -35.58 8.97 6.82
CA ASN A 454 -35.54 7.87 5.87
C ASN A 454 -34.53 6.78 6.29
N GLY A 455 -34.71 5.57 5.77
CA GLY A 455 -33.91 4.41 6.14
C GLY A 455 -32.40 4.57 5.91
N TYR A 456 -31.99 5.25 4.84
CA TYR A 456 -30.56 5.49 4.59
C TYR A 456 -29.95 6.41 5.65
N GLN A 457 -30.61 7.54 5.95
CA GLN A 457 -30.16 8.47 6.97
C GLN A 457 -30.18 7.82 8.36
N PHE A 458 -31.20 7.02 8.68
CA PHE A 458 -31.30 6.31 9.97
C PHE A 458 -30.17 5.29 10.15
N ALA A 459 -29.87 4.49 9.13
CA ALA A 459 -28.74 3.56 9.17
C ALA A 459 -27.39 4.29 9.28
N ARG A 460 -27.24 5.43 8.60
CA ARG A 460 -26.04 6.28 8.69
C ARG A 460 -25.88 6.92 10.08
N GLU A 461 -26.97 7.38 10.67
CA GLU A 461 -26.99 7.97 12.00
C GLU A 461 -26.60 6.95 13.06
N LEU A 462 -27.17 5.73 13.01
CA LEU A 462 -26.76 4.62 13.87
C LEU A 462 -25.27 4.29 13.72
N SER A 463 -24.75 4.31 12.48
CA SER A 463 -23.32 4.14 12.20
C SER A 463 -22.47 5.25 12.83
N ASN A 464 -22.87 6.51 12.65
CA ASN A 464 -22.20 7.67 13.24
C ASN A 464 -22.21 7.63 14.78
N ALA A 465 -23.37 7.32 15.38
CA ALA A 465 -23.55 7.22 16.83
C ALA A 465 -22.71 6.09 17.41
N ALA A 466 -22.68 4.93 16.74
CA ALA A 466 -21.89 3.78 17.18
C ALA A 466 -20.38 4.07 17.10
N TYR A 467 -19.93 4.73 16.03
CA TYR A 467 -18.54 5.15 15.89
C TYR A 467 -18.14 6.17 16.96
N TYR A 468 -18.95 7.21 17.20
CA TYR A 468 -18.67 8.20 18.25
C TYR A 468 -18.60 7.54 19.63
N THR A 469 -19.52 6.62 19.93
CA THR A 469 -19.50 5.84 21.17
C THR A 469 -18.20 5.05 21.31
N ALA A 470 -17.78 4.32 20.26
CA ALA A 470 -16.53 3.57 20.25
C ALA A 470 -15.31 4.49 20.42
N TYR A 471 -15.31 5.67 19.79
CA TYR A 471 -14.26 6.67 19.92
C TYR A 471 -14.10 7.15 21.37
N ILE A 472 -15.21 7.45 22.04
CA ILE A 472 -15.20 7.86 23.45
C ILE A 472 -14.70 6.70 24.33
N MET A 473 -15.17 5.48 24.08
CA MET A 473 -14.72 4.30 24.79
C MET A 473 -13.20 4.09 24.65
N HIS A 474 -12.67 4.19 23.45
CA HIS A 474 -11.23 4.12 23.20
C HIS A 474 -10.47 5.27 23.90
N LYS A 475 -10.95 6.52 23.80
CA LYS A 475 -10.35 7.70 24.45
C LYS A 475 -10.21 7.51 25.97
N TYR A 476 -11.19 6.90 26.62
CA TYR A 476 -11.20 6.71 28.08
C TYR A 476 -10.77 5.33 28.56
N GLY A 477 -10.46 4.39 27.65
CA GLY A 477 -10.06 3.03 27.99
C GLY A 477 -11.21 2.19 28.57
N MET A 478 -12.41 2.37 28.00
CA MET A 478 -13.61 1.60 28.34
C MET A 478 -13.83 0.49 27.30
N ASP A 479 -14.11 -0.73 27.76
CA ASP A 479 -14.60 -1.78 26.87
C ASP A 479 -16.12 -1.63 26.69
N PRO A 480 -16.69 -1.85 25.50
CA PRO A 480 -18.13 -1.90 25.31
C PRO A 480 -18.77 -2.94 26.24
N SER A 481 -19.80 -2.54 26.98
CA SER A 481 -20.61 -3.43 27.81
C SER A 481 -21.99 -2.84 28.06
N LEU A 482 -23.04 -3.63 27.88
CA LEU A 482 -24.41 -3.18 28.11
C LEU A 482 -24.66 -2.84 29.58
N ALA A 483 -25.43 -1.77 29.81
CA ALA A 483 -25.96 -1.39 31.11
C ALA A 483 -26.58 -2.59 31.87
N GLN A 484 -26.30 -2.68 33.16
CA GLN A 484 -26.79 -3.71 34.07
C GLN A 484 -27.54 -3.07 35.23
N SER A 485 -28.51 -3.80 35.80
CA SER A 485 -29.34 -3.35 36.93
C SER A 485 -28.57 -3.07 38.23
N ASN A 486 -27.33 -3.55 38.34
CA ASN A 486 -26.43 -3.26 39.46
C ASN A 486 -25.61 -1.96 39.26
N GLY A 487 -25.89 -1.18 38.21
CA GLY A 487 -25.22 0.10 37.92
C GLY A 487 -23.90 -0.03 37.14
N THR A 488 -23.52 -1.25 36.74
CA THR A 488 -22.33 -1.54 35.92
C THR A 488 -22.67 -1.57 34.42
N GLY A 489 -21.65 -1.51 33.57
CA GLY A 489 -21.80 -1.36 32.12
C GLY A 489 -21.28 0.01 31.66
N THR A 490 -20.89 0.11 30.39
CA THR A 490 -20.28 1.30 29.78
C THR A 490 -21.15 1.91 28.68
N LEU A 491 -22.15 1.18 28.18
CA LEU A 491 -23.09 1.62 27.15
C LEU A 491 -24.52 1.64 27.69
N TRP A 492 -25.11 2.83 27.70
CA TRP A 492 -26.40 3.09 28.33
C TRP A 492 -27.31 3.87 27.38
N SER A 493 -28.60 3.58 27.38
CA SER A 493 -29.62 4.54 26.95
C SER A 493 -30.05 5.42 28.12
N HIS A 494 -30.67 6.56 27.83
CA HIS A 494 -31.33 7.36 28.88
C HIS A 494 -32.41 6.53 29.59
N HIS A 495 -33.12 5.66 28.87
CA HIS A 495 -34.04 4.70 29.50
C HIS A 495 -33.36 3.76 30.51
N ASN A 496 -32.15 3.25 30.22
CA ASN A 496 -31.41 2.43 31.19
C ASN A 496 -31.03 3.24 32.43
N VAL A 497 -30.71 4.53 32.28
CA VAL A 497 -30.48 5.44 33.42
C VAL A 497 -31.73 5.52 34.28
N SER A 498 -32.90 5.82 33.69
CA SER A 498 -34.18 5.87 34.41
C SER A 498 -34.47 4.57 35.17
N GLN A 499 -34.22 3.41 34.56
CA GLN A 499 -34.52 2.11 35.13
C GLN A 499 -33.56 1.66 36.25
N TYR A 500 -32.26 1.90 36.09
CA TYR A 500 -31.24 1.29 36.95
C TYR A 500 -30.53 2.28 37.87
N LEU A 501 -30.51 3.57 37.53
CA LEU A 501 -29.84 4.62 38.29
C LEU A 501 -30.82 5.64 38.91
N GLY A 502 -31.96 5.90 38.24
CA GLY A 502 -32.96 6.88 38.64
C GLY A 502 -32.52 8.33 38.39
N GLY A 503 -33.29 9.30 38.91
CA GLY A 503 -33.03 10.74 38.75
C GLY A 503 -33.70 11.38 37.53
N THR A 504 -34.17 10.56 36.59
CA THR A 504 -34.88 10.91 35.36
C THR A 504 -35.94 9.83 35.07
N ASP A 505 -36.94 10.15 34.26
CA ASP A 505 -38.02 9.24 33.82
C ASP A 505 -38.11 9.11 32.29
N HIS A 506 -37.09 9.62 31.59
CA HIS A 506 -36.94 9.56 30.15
C HIS A 506 -36.81 8.11 29.64
N THR A 507 -37.24 7.88 28.39
CA THR A 507 -37.29 6.54 27.77
C THR A 507 -36.59 6.47 26.41
N ASP A 508 -35.90 7.52 25.99
CA ASP A 508 -35.09 7.56 24.78
C ASP A 508 -33.86 6.61 24.86
N PRO A 509 -33.39 6.07 23.70
CA PRO A 509 -33.90 6.27 22.34
C PRO A 509 -34.93 5.18 21.91
N ASP A 510 -35.49 4.41 22.84
CA ASP A 510 -36.24 3.18 22.53
C ASP A 510 -37.39 3.38 21.54
N GLY A 511 -38.21 4.41 21.75
CA GLY A 511 -39.36 4.71 20.91
C GLY A 511 -38.98 5.17 19.50
N TYR A 512 -37.95 6.01 19.41
CA TYR A 512 -37.40 6.50 18.15
C TYR A 512 -36.83 5.35 17.32
N TRP A 513 -35.98 4.51 17.92
CA TRP A 513 -35.40 3.35 17.26
C TRP A 513 -36.46 2.33 16.84
N TRP A 514 -37.43 2.03 17.70
CA TRP A 514 -38.52 1.12 17.36
C TRP A 514 -39.29 1.61 16.12
N THR A 515 -39.67 2.90 16.12
CA THR A 515 -40.47 3.50 15.04
C THR A 515 -39.72 3.46 13.71
N ASN A 516 -38.48 3.94 13.68
CA ASN A 516 -37.71 4.02 12.45
C ASN A 516 -37.23 2.65 11.95
N ALA A 517 -36.83 1.76 12.85
CA ALA A 517 -36.48 0.39 12.47
C ALA A 517 -37.67 -0.36 11.85
N HIS A 518 -38.87 -0.18 12.41
CA HIS A 518 -40.07 -0.81 11.90
C HIS A 518 -40.48 -0.22 10.56
N ASN A 519 -40.54 1.11 10.46
CA ASN A 519 -41.00 1.81 9.26
C ASN A 519 -40.06 1.64 8.07
N PHE A 520 -38.74 1.68 8.29
CA PHE A 520 -37.77 1.67 7.19
C PHE A 520 -37.19 0.30 6.88
N PHE A 521 -37.15 -0.61 7.85
CA PHE A 521 -36.47 -1.90 7.71
C PHE A 521 -37.34 -3.11 8.09
N GLY A 522 -38.57 -2.90 8.56
CA GLY A 522 -39.46 -3.99 8.96
C GLY A 522 -38.91 -4.85 10.11
N THR A 523 -38.08 -4.26 10.97
CA THR A 523 -37.41 -4.92 12.10
C THR A 523 -37.55 -4.10 13.37
N ASN A 524 -37.00 -4.60 14.48
CA ASN A 524 -36.73 -3.81 15.68
C ASN A 524 -35.24 -3.45 15.75
N TYR A 525 -34.90 -2.42 16.52
CA TYR A 525 -33.54 -2.06 16.86
C TYR A 525 -33.47 -1.70 18.35
N THR A 526 -32.46 -2.21 19.04
CA THR A 526 -32.33 -2.16 20.51
C THR A 526 -30.91 -1.79 20.91
N MET A 527 -30.70 -1.49 22.20
CA MET A 527 -29.34 -1.29 22.75
C MET A 527 -28.42 -2.49 22.50
N SER A 528 -28.94 -3.72 22.41
CA SER A 528 -28.14 -4.89 22.06
C SER A 528 -27.67 -4.86 20.61
N ASP A 529 -28.53 -4.42 19.68
CA ASP A 529 -28.16 -4.28 18.27
C ASP A 529 -27.15 -3.13 18.11
N PHE A 530 -27.36 -2.02 18.82
CA PHE A 530 -26.42 -0.90 18.83
C PHE A 530 -25.06 -1.29 19.42
N TYR A 531 -25.05 -2.02 20.53
CA TYR A 531 -23.84 -2.58 21.14
C TYR A 531 -23.01 -3.40 20.15
N GLU A 532 -23.65 -4.19 19.27
CA GLU A 532 -22.95 -4.97 18.25
C GLU A 532 -22.19 -4.08 17.27
N LEU A 533 -22.78 -2.94 16.87
CA LEU A 533 -22.16 -1.98 15.97
C LEU A 533 -21.05 -1.16 16.66
N VAL A 534 -21.28 -0.73 17.91
CA VAL A 534 -20.25 -0.08 18.75
C VAL A 534 -19.04 -0.98 18.89
N SER A 535 -19.27 -2.27 19.18
CA SER A 535 -18.19 -3.22 19.39
C SER A 535 -17.43 -3.56 18.12
N LEU A 536 -18.05 -3.42 16.93
CA LEU A 536 -17.34 -3.50 15.65
C LEU A 536 -16.35 -2.35 15.51
N TYR A 537 -16.82 -1.11 15.67
CA TYR A 537 -15.96 0.06 15.57
C TYR A 537 -14.87 0.08 16.64
N ALA A 538 -15.18 -0.35 17.87
CA ALA A 538 -14.19 -0.44 18.94
C ALA A 538 -13.07 -1.46 18.64
N GLY A 539 -13.36 -2.51 17.86
CA GLY A 539 -12.34 -3.48 17.42
C GLY A 539 -11.52 -3.03 16.20
N GLU A 540 -11.95 -1.97 15.51
CA GLU A 540 -11.24 -1.35 14.39
C GLU A 540 -10.27 -0.24 14.84
N MET A 541 -10.48 0.31 16.05
CA MET A 541 -9.60 1.30 16.70
C MET A 541 -8.45 0.61 17.42
#